data_AF-A0A7Y2IBH1-F1
#
_entry.id   AF-A0A7Y2IBH1-F1
#
_cell.length_a   1.000
_cell.length_b   1.000
_cell.length_c   1.000
_cell.angle_alpha   90.00
_cell.angle_beta   90.00
_cell.angle_gamma   90.00
#
_symmetry.space_group_name_H-M   'P 1'
#
loop_
_entity.id
_entity.type
_entity.pdbx_description
1 polymer ?
#
loop_
_entity_poly.entity_id
_entity_poly.type
_entity_poly.pdbx_seq_one_letter_code
_entity_poly.pdbx_strand_id
1 'polypeptide(L)'
;MLDGEPYVLVADVGDNNARRGKLTLYIAKEPRVDENKTKVDWEIDFEYPNGPRDSEAVAVDIDNERVLVLSKRDIPPSLYEVPLREVDGKVAAKWLGTLDSLPRPSRRDVEFAQKLKSWHWQPVGMDISADNRAAVILTYRAVYYYLRRPGQNWFDALNGKPVRIGLGNFANAEAVAFGDDARTVYVTGENRNSLLLRVNLGVPQADGNGITVMSFNVQNLFDNADDPGKDDKAYLRIADKRGNAHIMACNEIEVDAWRNECLYLDWSDRAVTRKLRALADTIRQVNEGRGADVIAFQEVENVNILERLRTEHLAELGYQPAILVEGRDARGIDVAFLSKLPLRGEPVLHDFNVPGFRERSGDTRGILQADFELPDGGVLTGFAVHFPAPYHPTPMRVAAYEHLNALRATLPDSHHVFAAGDFNTTSTEDEREGMLERYARPHWIVAHDLCGACRGTYYYAPEDNWSFLDTILFAPARGENTTAGIRADSVAIANKNPAQVTARGTPARHDSAAGIGVSDHWPIVATLELAANQ
;
A
#
# COMPACT_ATOMS: atom_id res chain seq x y z
N MET A 1 26.08 9.08 18.07
CA MET A 1 27.47 8.55 18.02
C MET A 1 28.36 9.59 17.36
N LEU A 2 29.42 10.04 18.02
CA LEU A 2 30.45 10.93 17.47
C LEU A 2 31.80 10.23 17.66
N ASP A 3 32.58 10.06 16.59
CA ASP A 3 33.86 9.34 16.61
C ASP A 3 33.77 7.91 17.21
N GLY A 4 32.62 7.24 17.05
CA GLY A 4 32.38 5.90 17.58
C GLY A 4 31.96 5.84 19.05
N GLU A 5 31.72 6.99 19.70
CA GLU A 5 31.30 7.07 21.10
C GLU A 5 29.89 7.72 21.24
N PRO A 6 29.07 7.31 22.22
CA PRO A 6 27.77 7.92 22.48
C PRO A 6 27.90 9.25 23.24
N TYR A 7 27.19 10.26 22.76
CA TYR A 7 27.12 11.59 23.37
C TYR A 7 25.68 12.05 23.45
N VAL A 8 25.37 12.81 24.49
CA VAL A 8 24.13 13.56 24.64
C VAL A 8 24.40 15.04 24.43
N LEU A 9 23.54 15.69 23.65
CA LEU A 9 23.50 17.14 23.53
C LEU A 9 22.34 17.68 24.36
N VAL A 10 22.61 18.63 25.24
CA VAL A 10 21.60 19.35 26.01
C VAL A 10 21.56 20.79 25.52
N ALA A 11 20.41 21.22 24.99
CA ALA A 11 20.23 22.55 24.42
C ALA A 11 19.50 23.47 25.40
N ASP A 12 20.22 24.46 25.94
CA ASP A 12 19.60 25.55 26.70
C ASP A 12 19.23 26.69 25.74
N VAL A 13 18.15 26.45 24.98
CA VAL A 13 17.72 27.31 23.86
C VAL A 13 16.34 27.93 24.02
N GLY A 14 15.56 27.50 25.00
CA GLY A 14 14.23 28.04 25.30
C GLY A 14 14.31 29.50 25.75
N ASP A 15 13.48 30.35 25.12
CA ASP A 15 13.41 31.79 25.40
C ASP A 15 12.05 32.37 25.02
N ASN A 16 11.01 32.00 25.78
CA ASN A 16 9.63 32.44 25.55
C ASN A 16 9.44 33.95 25.34
N ASN A 17 10.36 34.79 25.85
CA ASN A 17 10.30 36.24 25.75
C ASN A 17 11.27 36.85 24.71
N ALA A 18 12.07 36.04 24.02
CA ALA A 18 13.10 36.47 23.07
C ALA A 18 13.98 37.61 23.62
N ARG A 19 14.63 37.38 24.77
CA ARG A 19 15.50 38.35 25.46
C ARG A 19 16.95 37.90 25.58
N ARG A 20 17.24 36.61 25.43
CA ARG A 20 18.57 36.03 25.58
C ARG A 20 19.39 36.29 24.32
N GLY A 21 20.38 37.17 24.44
CA GLY A 21 21.34 37.46 23.36
C GLY A 21 22.37 36.33 23.13
N LYS A 22 22.37 35.31 23.99
CA LYS A 22 23.26 34.15 23.92
C LYS A 22 22.50 32.90 24.39
N LEU A 23 22.65 31.82 23.65
CA LEU A 23 22.19 30.47 23.99
C LEU A 23 23.38 29.52 24.07
N THR A 24 23.24 28.39 24.74
CA THR A 24 24.34 27.44 24.94
C THR A 24 23.89 26.02 24.64
N LEU A 25 24.73 25.28 23.93
CA LEU A 25 24.61 23.83 23.73
C LEU A 25 25.71 23.16 24.58
N TYR A 26 25.32 22.18 25.40
CA TYR A 26 26.24 21.39 26.21
C TYR A 26 26.37 20.00 25.60
N ILE A 27 27.59 19.55 25.33
CA ILE A 27 27.84 18.21 24.82
C ILE A 27 28.61 17.43 25.88
N ALA A 28 28.10 16.24 26.20
CA ALA A 28 28.67 15.36 27.22
C ALA A 28 28.60 13.92 26.72
N LYS A 29 29.53 13.08 27.19
CA LYS A 29 29.39 11.63 27.00
C LYS A 29 28.08 11.16 27.64
N GLU A 30 27.39 10.28 26.93
CA GLU A 30 26.13 9.74 27.40
C GLU A 30 26.38 8.96 28.72
N PRO A 31 25.75 9.36 29.83
CA PRO A 31 25.90 8.64 31.10
C PRO A 31 25.27 7.26 30.99
N ARG A 32 25.81 6.31 31.75
CA ARG A 32 25.15 5.00 31.90
C ARG A 32 23.83 5.17 32.65
N VAL A 33 22.87 4.27 32.43
CA VAL A 33 21.53 4.34 33.06
C VAL A 33 21.56 4.31 34.60
N ASP A 34 22.64 3.80 35.21
CA ASP A 34 22.88 3.78 36.66
C ASP A 34 23.56 5.06 37.19
N GLU A 35 23.94 5.99 36.32
CA GLU A 35 24.60 7.25 36.66
C GLU A 35 23.60 8.41 36.66
N ASN A 36 23.72 9.31 37.64
CA ASN A 36 22.85 10.49 37.77
C ASN A 36 23.54 11.81 37.43
N LYS A 37 24.77 11.76 36.91
CA LYS A 37 25.57 12.91 36.51
C LYS A 37 26.57 12.51 35.43
N THR A 38 26.86 13.43 34.51
CA THR A 38 27.93 13.34 33.53
C THR A 38 28.71 14.65 33.50
N LYS A 39 29.93 14.64 32.94
CA LYS A 39 30.75 15.83 32.75
C LYS A 39 30.49 16.40 31.36
N VAL A 40 30.31 17.71 31.27
CA VAL A 40 30.31 18.41 29.98
C VAL A 40 31.72 18.39 29.40
N ASP A 41 31.84 17.91 28.17
CA ASP A 41 33.11 17.80 27.47
C ASP A 41 33.43 19.10 26.71
N TRP A 42 32.43 19.71 26.06
CA TRP A 42 32.53 21.07 25.51
C TRP A 42 31.16 21.76 25.46
N GLU A 43 31.21 23.08 25.28
CA GLU A 43 30.06 23.96 25.20
C GLU A 43 30.13 24.79 23.92
N ILE A 44 28.96 25.15 23.37
CA ILE A 44 28.86 25.98 22.19
C ILE A 44 27.92 27.13 22.49
N ASP A 45 28.53 28.30 22.63
CA ASP A 45 27.81 29.56 22.79
C ASP A 45 27.47 30.13 21.42
N PHE A 46 26.18 30.34 21.17
CA PHE A 46 25.73 30.92 19.92
C PHE A 46 24.68 32.02 20.08
N GLU A 47 24.60 32.86 19.05
CA GLU A 47 23.59 33.90 18.91
C GLU A 47 22.91 33.81 17.53
N TYR A 48 21.64 34.19 17.46
CA TYR A 48 20.97 34.32 16.19
C TYR A 48 21.40 35.62 15.48
N PRO A 49 21.59 35.61 14.16
CA PRO A 49 22.15 36.75 13.41
C PRO A 49 21.24 37.98 13.41
N ASN A 50 19.96 37.78 13.71
CA ASN A 50 18.92 38.81 13.65
C ASN A 50 18.27 39.04 15.02
N GLY A 51 19.00 38.80 16.11
CA GLY A 51 18.56 39.01 17.49
C GLY A 51 17.85 37.80 18.12
N PRO A 52 17.54 37.87 19.43
CA PRO A 52 17.02 36.75 20.22
C PRO A 52 15.75 36.10 19.64
N ARG A 53 15.64 34.77 19.79
CA ARG A 53 14.49 33.97 19.35
C ARG A 53 14.23 32.81 20.30
N ASP A 54 12.97 32.41 20.37
CA ASP A 54 12.52 31.22 21.10
C ASP A 54 12.64 29.97 20.21
N SER A 55 13.22 28.90 20.75
CA SER A 55 13.37 27.58 20.10
C SER A 55 13.22 26.47 21.13
N GLU A 56 12.58 25.37 20.75
CA GLU A 56 12.41 24.17 21.59
C GLU A 56 12.77 22.88 20.81
N ALA A 57 13.28 23.04 19.59
CA ALA A 57 13.54 21.95 18.67
C ALA A 57 14.99 22.05 18.19
N VAL A 58 15.80 21.06 18.56
CA VAL A 58 17.19 20.87 18.13
C VAL A 58 17.39 19.44 17.64
N ALA A 59 18.26 19.23 16.65
CA ALA A 59 18.65 17.90 16.19
C ALA A 59 20.09 17.93 15.69
N VAL A 60 20.77 16.78 15.73
CA VAL A 60 22.17 16.65 15.34
C VAL A 60 22.29 15.98 13.99
N ASP A 61 22.79 16.70 12.99
CA ASP A 61 23.22 16.16 11.70
C ASP A 61 24.67 15.68 11.85
N ILE A 62 24.82 14.40 12.15
CA ILE A 62 26.12 13.83 12.50
C ILE A 62 27.07 13.79 11.29
N ASP A 63 26.58 13.48 10.09
CA ASP A 63 27.44 13.34 8.90
C ASP A 63 28.11 14.65 8.51
N ASN A 64 27.49 15.80 8.81
CA ASN A 64 28.05 17.13 8.55
C ASN A 64 28.57 17.83 9.81
N GLU A 65 28.49 17.17 10.97
CA GLU A 65 28.81 17.72 12.28
C GLU A 65 28.15 19.09 12.52
N ARG A 66 26.81 19.14 12.34
CA ARG A 66 25.99 20.33 12.57
C ARG A 66 24.87 20.06 13.56
N VAL A 67 24.51 21.10 14.31
CA VAL A 67 23.29 21.15 15.12
C VAL A 67 22.30 22.02 14.39
N LEU A 68 21.14 21.46 14.06
CA LEU A 68 20.01 22.20 13.53
C LEU A 68 19.20 22.76 14.69
N VAL A 69 18.75 24.02 14.57
CA VAL A 69 17.93 24.72 15.57
C VAL A 69 16.72 25.30 14.87
N LEU A 70 15.52 24.95 15.32
CA LEU A 70 14.25 25.36 14.71
C LEU A 70 13.48 26.30 15.65
N SER A 71 13.19 27.51 15.17
CA SER A 71 12.47 28.53 15.95
C SER A 71 11.03 28.10 16.23
N LYS A 72 10.52 28.38 17.44
CA LYS A 72 9.16 28.03 17.86
C LYS A 72 8.09 29.01 17.38
N ARG A 73 8.38 30.31 17.45
CA ARG A 73 7.36 31.38 17.34
C ARG A 73 7.28 32.05 15.98
N ASP A 74 8.30 31.89 15.14
CA ASP A 74 8.29 32.43 13.79
C ASP A 74 7.23 31.69 12.93
N ILE A 75 6.54 32.42 12.04
CA ILE A 75 5.52 31.87 11.15
C ILE A 75 5.89 32.25 9.70
N PRO A 76 6.37 31.31 8.87
CA PRO A 76 6.74 29.93 9.21
C PRO A 76 8.00 29.86 10.12
N PRO A 77 8.23 28.72 10.80
CA PRO A 77 9.46 28.50 11.57
C PRO A 77 10.73 28.67 10.73
N SER A 78 11.74 29.33 11.28
CA SER A 78 13.07 29.48 10.69
C SER A 78 14.04 28.40 11.19
N LEU A 79 14.79 27.80 10.26
CA LEU A 79 15.82 26.81 10.54
C LEU A 79 17.22 27.46 10.52
N TYR A 80 18.04 27.12 11.50
CA TYR A 80 19.42 27.57 11.64
C TYR A 80 20.35 26.38 11.80
N GLU A 81 21.63 26.56 11.44
CA GLU A 81 22.70 25.60 11.75
C GLU A 81 23.80 26.23 12.62
N VAL A 82 24.31 25.42 13.54
CA VAL A 82 25.46 25.70 14.42
C VAL A 82 26.47 24.56 14.27
N PRO A 83 27.79 24.78 14.30
CA PRO A 83 28.79 23.70 14.34
C PRO A 83 28.58 22.80 15.56
N LEU A 84 28.82 21.49 15.42
CA LEU A 84 28.75 20.53 16.55
C LEU A 84 30.03 20.50 17.40
N ARG A 85 31.17 20.84 16.78
CA ARG A 85 32.47 20.90 17.46
C ARG A 85 32.71 22.27 18.08
N GLU A 86 33.58 22.30 19.09
CA GLU A 86 34.04 23.52 19.72
C GLU A 86 34.64 24.49 18.69
N VAL A 87 34.30 25.76 18.83
CA VAL A 87 34.82 26.86 18.00
C VAL A 87 35.31 27.94 18.96
N ASP A 88 36.47 28.52 18.68
CA ASP A 88 36.99 29.63 19.47
C ASP A 88 36.06 30.86 19.37
N GLY A 89 35.49 31.25 20.51
CA GLY A 89 34.65 32.44 20.63
C GLY A 89 33.16 32.18 20.37
N LYS A 90 32.41 33.27 20.12
CA LYS A 90 30.96 33.21 19.92
C LYS A 90 30.63 32.78 18.49
N VAL A 91 29.70 31.84 18.36
CA VAL A 91 29.20 31.39 17.06
C VAL A 91 27.96 32.19 16.66
N ALA A 92 27.96 32.78 15.47
CA ALA A 92 26.73 33.26 14.85
C ALA A 92 26.03 32.08 14.14
N ALA A 93 24.80 31.76 14.55
CA ALA A 93 24.03 30.71 13.89
C ALA A 93 23.74 31.09 12.44
N LYS A 94 23.95 30.17 11.50
CA LYS A 94 23.70 30.44 10.08
C LYS A 94 22.23 30.14 9.77
N TRP A 95 21.52 31.13 9.25
CA TRP A 95 20.15 30.95 8.80
C TRP A 95 20.11 30.15 7.49
N LEU A 96 19.32 29.07 7.47
CA LEU A 96 19.14 28.21 6.30
C LEU A 96 17.88 28.58 5.49
N GLY A 97 16.83 29.03 6.16
CA GLY A 97 15.57 29.40 5.54
C GLY A 97 14.37 29.19 6.45
N THR A 98 13.16 29.33 5.91
CA THR A 98 11.91 28.97 6.59
C THR A 98 11.44 27.56 6.21
N LEU A 99 10.77 26.86 7.13
CA LEU A 99 10.14 25.56 6.88
C LEU A 99 8.67 25.72 6.50
N ASP A 100 8.37 25.57 5.21
CA ASP A 100 7.04 25.70 4.63
C ASP A 100 6.24 24.38 4.62
N SER A 101 6.91 23.28 4.93
CA SER A 101 6.35 21.93 5.07
C SER A 101 5.43 21.77 6.28
N LEU A 102 5.60 22.62 7.30
CA LEU A 102 4.79 22.62 8.53
C LEU A 102 3.49 23.42 8.34
N PRO A 103 2.41 23.08 9.07
CA PRO A 103 1.14 23.77 8.95
C PRO A 103 1.27 25.26 9.30
N ARG A 104 0.85 26.12 8.38
CA ARG A 104 0.74 27.56 8.65
C ARG A 104 -0.60 27.85 9.34
N PRO A 105 -0.59 28.52 10.52
CA PRO A 105 -1.83 28.94 11.16
C PRO A 105 -2.54 30.01 10.32
N SER A 106 -3.88 30.03 10.37
CA SER A 106 -4.64 31.16 9.84
C SER A 106 -4.47 32.38 10.75
N ARG A 107 -4.79 33.58 10.22
CA ARG A 107 -4.82 34.81 11.02
C ARG A 107 -5.71 34.67 12.27
N ARG A 108 -6.82 33.93 12.13
CA ARG A 108 -7.75 33.65 13.22
C ARG A 108 -7.12 32.74 14.28
N ASP A 109 -6.38 31.72 13.86
CA ASP A 109 -5.70 30.82 14.81
C ASP A 109 -4.70 31.60 15.67
N VAL A 110 -3.94 32.51 15.05
CA VAL A 110 -2.98 33.37 15.77
C VAL A 110 -3.70 34.34 16.72
N GLU A 111 -4.76 35.02 16.24
CA GLU A 111 -5.50 36.02 17.04
C GLU A 111 -6.18 35.40 18.27
N PHE A 112 -6.71 34.19 18.14
CA PHE A 112 -7.43 33.51 19.22
C PHE A 112 -6.56 32.53 20.02
N ALA A 113 -5.28 32.35 19.66
CA ALA A 113 -4.37 31.39 20.28
C ALA A 113 -4.34 31.51 21.81
N GLN A 114 -4.19 32.74 22.33
CA GLN A 114 -4.17 33.02 23.76
C GLN A 114 -5.50 32.69 24.44
N LYS A 115 -6.62 33.01 23.79
CA LYS A 115 -7.97 32.77 24.33
C LYS A 115 -8.32 31.28 24.35
N LEU A 116 -7.96 30.57 23.29
CA LEU A 116 -8.24 29.14 23.11
C LEU A 116 -7.17 28.24 23.72
N LYS A 117 -6.06 28.82 24.21
CA LYS A 117 -4.86 28.11 24.66
C LYS A 117 -4.39 27.06 23.64
N SER A 118 -4.36 27.45 22.37
CA SER A 118 -4.03 26.54 21.27
C SER A 118 -2.97 27.16 20.37
N TRP A 119 -1.81 26.52 20.33
CA TRP A 119 -0.66 26.88 19.49
C TRP A 119 -0.23 25.69 18.63
N HIS A 120 -1.21 24.95 18.10
CA HIS A 120 -1.00 23.61 17.53
C HIS A 120 -0.01 23.51 16.37
N TRP A 121 0.41 24.63 15.78
CA TRP A 121 1.37 24.70 14.69
C TRP A 121 2.83 24.86 15.15
N GLN A 122 3.06 25.22 16.41
CA GLN A 122 4.41 25.50 16.91
C GLN A 122 5.23 24.21 17.05
N PRO A 123 6.48 24.18 16.56
CA PRO A 123 7.39 23.08 16.82
C PRO A 123 7.83 23.10 18.28
N VAL A 124 7.92 21.92 18.88
CA VAL A 124 8.21 21.71 20.31
C VAL A 124 9.27 20.63 20.54
N GLY A 125 9.78 20.03 19.47
CA GLY A 125 10.85 19.06 19.51
C GLY A 125 11.20 18.62 18.09
N MET A 126 12.41 18.13 17.89
CA MET A 126 12.81 17.45 16.66
C MET A 126 13.93 16.47 16.96
N ASP A 127 14.13 15.53 16.04
CA ASP A 127 15.24 14.58 16.12
C ASP A 127 15.62 14.09 14.72
N ILE A 128 16.84 13.58 14.58
CA ILE A 128 17.37 12.96 13.37
C ILE A 128 17.74 11.51 13.69
N SER A 129 17.37 10.57 12.81
CA SER A 129 17.65 9.16 12.99
C SER A 129 19.16 8.88 13.02
N ALA A 130 19.57 7.83 13.73
CA ALA A 130 20.98 7.49 13.90
C ALA A 130 21.74 7.22 12.57
N ASP A 131 21.02 6.79 11.53
CA ASP A 131 21.57 6.59 10.18
C ASP A 131 21.56 7.86 9.31
N ASN A 132 21.14 9.00 9.88
CA ASN A 132 21.07 10.31 9.26
C ASN A 132 20.19 10.37 7.99
N ARG A 133 19.26 9.41 7.82
CA ARG A 133 18.36 9.31 6.66
C ARG A 133 16.93 9.79 6.91
N ALA A 134 16.56 10.05 8.17
CA ALA A 134 15.24 10.54 8.50
C ALA A 134 15.27 11.60 9.61
N ALA A 135 14.24 12.44 9.64
CA ALA A 135 14.05 13.42 10.69
C ALA A 135 12.57 13.47 11.11
N VAL A 136 12.33 13.84 12.36
CA VAL A 136 11.00 14.17 12.86
C VAL A 136 10.95 15.58 13.41
N ILE A 137 9.84 16.26 13.18
CA ILE A 137 9.49 17.50 13.88
C ILE A 137 8.18 17.25 14.63
N LEU A 138 8.18 17.51 15.93
CA LEU A 138 7.00 17.46 16.78
C LEU A 138 6.37 18.85 16.88
N THR A 139 5.05 18.89 16.74
CA THR A 139 4.21 20.02 17.16
C THR A 139 3.27 19.56 18.26
N TYR A 140 2.58 20.49 18.92
CA TYR A 140 1.57 20.16 19.94
C TYR A 140 0.42 19.23 19.46
N ARG A 141 0.29 18.91 18.17
CA ARG A 141 -0.78 18.02 17.64
C ARG A 141 -0.33 16.87 16.75
N ALA A 142 0.90 16.88 16.27
CA ALA A 142 1.36 15.93 15.26
C ALA A 142 2.88 15.80 15.23
N VAL A 143 3.33 14.60 14.85
CA VAL A 143 4.69 14.31 14.41
C VAL A 143 4.72 14.43 12.88
N TYR A 144 5.73 15.11 12.36
CA TYR A 144 6.01 15.24 10.94
C TYR A 144 7.30 14.51 10.62
N TYR A 145 7.21 13.42 9.85
CA TYR A 145 8.34 12.59 9.47
C TYR A 145 8.84 12.92 8.06
N TYR A 146 10.15 13.08 7.93
CA TYR A 146 10.85 13.45 6.71
C TYR A 146 11.89 12.41 6.35
N LEU A 147 11.92 11.99 5.08
CA LEU A 147 12.99 11.16 4.52
C LEU A 147 13.99 12.03 3.78
N ARG A 148 15.28 11.77 4.00
CA ARG A 148 16.40 12.43 3.34
C ARG A 148 16.97 11.53 2.26
N ARG A 149 17.00 12.01 1.02
CA ARG A 149 17.64 11.29 -0.10
C ARG A 149 19.16 11.33 0.06
N PRO A 150 19.89 10.32 -0.45
CA PRO A 150 21.35 10.38 -0.50
C PRO A 150 21.84 11.68 -1.16
N GLY A 151 22.73 12.41 -0.50
CA GLY A 151 23.28 13.68 -0.97
C GLY A 151 22.37 14.91 -0.83
N GLN A 152 21.14 14.76 -0.36
CA GLN A 152 20.25 15.89 -0.05
C GLN A 152 20.72 16.59 1.24
N ASN A 153 20.62 17.91 1.33
CA ASN A 153 20.85 18.62 2.60
C ASN A 153 19.58 18.63 3.47
N TRP A 154 19.70 18.86 4.78
CA TRP A 154 18.54 18.83 5.68
C TRP A 154 17.54 19.96 5.46
N PHE A 155 17.97 21.14 5.01
CA PHE A 155 17.04 22.23 4.72
C PHE A 155 16.04 21.83 3.62
N ASP A 156 16.54 21.25 2.53
CA ASP A 156 15.70 20.73 1.44
C ASP A 156 14.87 19.52 1.86
N ALA A 157 15.43 18.62 2.68
CA ALA A 157 14.71 17.44 3.17
C ALA A 157 13.53 17.83 4.08
N LEU A 158 13.76 18.77 5.01
CA LEU A 158 12.74 19.27 5.94
C LEU A 158 11.71 20.17 5.26
N ASN A 159 12.00 20.73 4.08
CA ASN A 159 11.01 21.42 3.23
C ASN A 159 10.30 20.50 2.23
N GLY A 160 10.65 19.21 2.19
CA GLY A 160 9.90 18.20 1.46
C GLY A 160 8.50 17.96 2.05
N LYS A 161 7.69 17.14 1.36
CA LYS A 161 6.36 16.75 1.87
C LYS A 161 6.53 15.72 3.01
N PRO A 162 6.12 16.04 4.25
CA PRO A 162 6.21 15.09 5.36
C PRO A 162 5.10 14.05 5.33
N VAL A 163 5.34 12.93 6.00
CA VAL A 163 4.28 12.09 6.54
C VAL A 163 3.82 12.71 7.86
N ARG A 164 2.52 13.01 7.97
CA ARG A 164 1.93 13.62 9.17
C ARG A 164 1.20 12.58 9.99
N ILE A 165 1.62 12.41 11.24
CA ILE A 165 0.99 11.48 12.19
C ILE A 165 0.34 12.30 13.30
N GLY A 166 -0.98 12.23 13.38
CA GLY A 166 -1.75 12.94 14.40
C GLY A 166 -1.61 12.28 15.77
N LEU A 167 -1.47 13.09 16.82
CA LEU A 167 -1.35 12.60 18.21
C LEU A 167 -2.71 12.43 18.90
N GLY A 168 -3.82 12.56 18.17
CA GLY A 168 -5.17 12.45 18.72
C GLY A 168 -5.40 13.42 19.89
N ASN A 169 -5.78 12.87 21.05
CA ASN A 169 -6.06 13.62 22.28
C ASN A 169 -4.85 13.74 23.22
N PHE A 170 -3.64 13.38 22.77
CA PHE A 170 -2.45 13.53 23.59
C PHE A 170 -2.13 15.02 23.77
N ALA A 171 -2.29 15.50 25.00
CA ALA A 171 -2.07 16.89 25.36
C ALA A 171 -0.62 17.13 25.79
N ASN A 172 -0.13 18.35 25.54
CA ASN A 172 1.19 18.83 25.99
C ASN A 172 2.36 17.93 25.53
N ALA A 173 2.34 17.44 24.29
CA ALA A 173 3.53 16.81 23.69
C ALA A 173 4.65 17.85 23.59
N GLU A 174 5.82 17.54 24.14
CA GLU A 174 6.98 18.46 24.19
C GLU A 174 8.33 17.77 23.99
N ALA A 175 8.35 16.45 23.82
CA ALA A 175 9.58 15.74 23.51
C ALA A 175 9.32 14.65 22.48
N VAL A 176 10.29 14.52 21.57
CA VAL A 176 10.30 13.50 20.52
C VAL A 176 11.73 12.98 20.37
N ALA A 177 11.89 11.68 20.20
CA ALA A 177 13.19 11.07 19.89
C ALA A 177 12.99 9.79 19.07
N PHE A 178 13.92 9.49 18.16
CA PHE A 178 14.01 8.18 17.54
C PHE A 178 14.39 7.12 18.56
N GLY A 179 13.84 5.92 18.39
CA GLY A 179 14.40 4.70 18.95
C GLY A 179 15.54 4.16 18.09
N ASP A 180 16.10 3.02 18.51
CA ASP A 180 17.31 2.43 17.94
C ASP A 180 17.19 1.97 16.47
N ASP A 181 15.98 1.92 15.92
CA ASP A 181 15.65 1.31 14.62
C ASP A 181 15.36 2.33 13.50
N ALA A 182 15.53 3.64 13.74
CA ALA A 182 15.20 4.75 12.82
C ALA A 182 13.73 4.78 12.34
N ARG A 183 12.87 3.94 12.90
CA ARG A 183 11.48 3.71 12.49
C ARG A 183 10.54 3.86 13.66
N THR A 184 10.97 3.68 14.89
CA THR A 184 10.21 4.00 16.09
C THR A 184 10.58 5.42 16.51
N VAL A 185 9.57 6.21 16.87
CA VAL A 185 9.73 7.49 17.55
C VAL A 185 8.92 7.48 18.82
N TYR A 186 9.54 7.93 19.90
CA TYR A 186 8.90 8.11 21.19
C TYR A 186 8.47 9.56 21.34
N VAL A 187 7.23 9.79 21.78
CA VAL A 187 6.70 11.12 22.10
C VAL A 187 6.27 11.13 23.56
N THR A 188 6.65 12.16 24.31
CA THR A 188 6.18 12.36 25.69
C THR A 188 5.83 13.83 25.94
N GLY A 189 5.24 14.09 27.11
CA GLY A 189 4.79 15.41 27.52
C GLY A 189 5.43 15.92 28.80
N GLU A 190 5.12 17.18 29.14
CA GLU A 190 5.75 17.95 30.24
C GLU A 190 5.27 17.52 31.65
N ASN A 191 4.16 16.77 31.76
CA ASN A 191 3.57 16.43 33.06
C ASN A 191 4.37 15.37 33.82
N ARG A 192 4.24 15.34 35.15
CA ARG A 192 4.74 14.22 35.97
C ARG A 192 4.05 12.92 35.54
N ASN A 193 4.84 11.85 35.36
CA ASN A 193 4.38 10.55 34.86
C ASN A 193 3.66 10.65 33.51
N SER A 194 4.12 11.53 32.62
CA SER A 194 3.59 11.62 31.26
C SER A 194 3.70 10.28 30.54
N LEU A 195 2.67 9.97 29.77
CA LEU A 195 2.65 8.81 28.90
C LEU A 195 3.76 8.92 27.86
N LEU A 196 4.53 7.84 27.70
CA LEU A 196 5.46 7.68 26.59
C LEU A 196 4.72 7.00 25.43
N LEU A 197 4.35 7.77 24.41
CA LEU A 197 3.79 7.24 23.19
C LEU A 197 4.89 6.64 22.33
N ARG A 198 4.72 5.40 21.90
CA ARG A 198 5.53 4.79 20.85
C ARG A 198 4.82 4.96 19.52
N VAL A 199 5.42 5.71 18.60
CA VAL A 199 4.93 5.97 17.25
C VAL A 199 5.82 5.22 16.26
N ASN A 200 5.25 4.26 15.51
CA ASN A 200 5.99 3.59 14.45
C ASN A 200 5.86 4.39 13.14
N LEU A 201 6.98 4.89 12.65
CA LEU A 201 7.22 5.71 11.47
C LEU A 201 7.66 4.91 10.24
N GLY A 202 7.58 3.58 10.30
CA GLY A 202 7.60 2.79 9.08
C GLY A 202 6.56 3.36 8.10
N VAL A 203 7.00 3.99 7.00
CA VAL A 203 6.23 3.88 5.75
C VAL A 203 6.02 2.39 5.58
N PRO A 204 4.78 1.88 5.40
CA PRO A 204 4.52 0.45 5.51
C PRO A 204 5.43 -0.33 4.57
N GLN A 205 6.51 -0.84 5.13
CA GLN A 205 7.40 -1.79 4.51
C GLN A 205 7.31 -2.99 5.42
N ALA A 206 6.23 -3.76 5.21
CA ALA A 206 6.04 -5.07 5.78
C ALA A 206 6.60 -5.18 7.21
N ASP A 207 6.11 -4.34 8.13
CA ASP A 207 5.97 -4.80 9.51
C ASP A 207 5.25 -6.13 9.35
N GLY A 208 5.84 -7.24 9.81
CA GLY A 208 5.40 -8.62 9.51
C GLY A 208 3.97 -8.99 9.94
N ASN A 209 3.09 -8.00 10.17
CA ASN A 209 1.67 -8.10 10.47
C ASN A 209 0.77 -7.65 9.31
N GLY A 210 1.30 -7.07 8.22
CA GLY A 210 0.52 -6.60 7.08
C GLY A 210 0.68 -7.48 5.83
N ILE A 211 -0.38 -8.08 5.30
CA ILE A 211 -0.35 -8.87 4.05
C ILE A 211 -1.06 -8.09 2.94
N THR A 212 -0.35 -7.75 1.86
CA THR A 212 -0.94 -7.06 0.70
C THR A 212 -1.61 -8.06 -0.24
N VAL A 213 -2.90 -7.89 -0.49
CA VAL A 213 -3.68 -8.68 -1.45
C VAL A 213 -4.02 -7.82 -2.66
N MET A 214 -3.91 -8.40 -3.86
CA MET A 214 -4.35 -7.82 -5.12
C MET A 214 -5.38 -8.73 -5.79
N SER A 215 -6.43 -8.14 -6.36
CA SER A 215 -7.27 -8.80 -7.36
C SER A 215 -6.92 -8.24 -8.74
N PHE A 216 -6.72 -9.11 -9.72
CA PHE A 216 -6.39 -8.68 -11.08
C PHE A 216 -6.97 -9.62 -12.14
N ASN A 217 -8.08 -9.20 -12.78
CA ASN A 217 -8.52 -9.80 -14.03
C ASN A 217 -7.55 -9.41 -15.15
N VAL A 218 -6.84 -10.39 -15.70
CA VAL A 218 -5.75 -10.16 -16.66
C VAL A 218 -6.22 -10.16 -18.10
N GLN A 219 -7.53 -10.27 -18.35
CA GLN A 219 -8.18 -10.25 -19.67
C GLN A 219 -7.54 -11.25 -20.64
N ASN A 220 -8.08 -12.49 -20.65
CA ASN A 220 -7.68 -13.60 -21.50
C ASN A 220 -6.15 -13.78 -21.60
N LEU A 221 -5.50 -14.15 -20.50
CA LEU A 221 -4.09 -14.53 -20.48
C LEU A 221 -3.94 -16.00 -20.89
N PHE A 222 -3.81 -16.22 -22.19
CA PHE A 222 -3.53 -17.52 -22.80
C PHE A 222 -2.03 -17.63 -23.12
N ASP A 223 -1.48 -18.84 -23.08
CA ASP A 223 -0.27 -19.15 -23.85
C ASP A 223 -0.60 -19.29 -25.34
N ASN A 224 0.39 -19.72 -26.13
CA ASN A 224 0.29 -19.82 -27.58
C ASN A 224 0.46 -21.25 -28.09
N ALA A 225 0.30 -22.22 -27.21
CA ALA A 225 0.12 -23.62 -27.54
C ALA A 225 -1.36 -23.97 -27.50
N ASP A 226 -1.74 -25.01 -28.23
CA ASP A 226 -3.10 -25.57 -28.19
C ASP A 226 -3.26 -26.34 -26.87
N ASP A 227 -4.30 -26.03 -26.10
CA ASP A 227 -4.72 -26.75 -24.91
C ASP A 227 -5.79 -27.82 -25.25
N PRO A 228 -5.42 -29.11 -25.37
CA PRO A 228 -6.30 -30.12 -25.90
C PRO A 228 -7.59 -30.30 -25.09
N GLY A 229 -8.72 -30.00 -25.74
CA GLY A 229 -10.06 -30.13 -25.13
C GLY A 229 -10.64 -28.81 -24.62
N LYS A 230 -9.90 -27.70 -24.73
CA LYS A 230 -10.42 -26.34 -24.56
C LYS A 230 -10.66 -25.68 -25.93
N ASP A 231 -11.46 -24.61 -25.93
CA ASP A 231 -11.70 -23.73 -27.07
C ASP A 231 -10.85 -22.47 -26.97
N ASP A 232 -9.54 -22.65 -27.19
CA ASP A 232 -8.47 -21.67 -27.13
C ASP A 232 -7.94 -21.28 -28.53
N LYS A 233 -8.52 -21.84 -29.60
CA LYS A 233 -8.08 -21.70 -31.00
C LYS A 233 -7.86 -20.25 -31.47
N ALA A 234 -8.48 -19.26 -30.82
CA ALA A 234 -8.24 -17.85 -31.06
C ALA A 234 -6.86 -17.37 -30.59
N TYR A 235 -6.26 -18.02 -29.60
CA TYR A 235 -4.98 -17.68 -28.98
C TYR A 235 -3.81 -18.52 -29.49
N LEU A 236 -3.92 -19.07 -30.70
CA LEU A 236 -2.80 -19.72 -31.39
C LEU A 236 -1.96 -18.72 -32.19
N ARG A 237 -0.72 -19.12 -32.51
CA ARG A 237 0.14 -18.38 -33.44
C ARG A 237 -0.50 -18.35 -34.83
N ILE A 238 -0.36 -17.24 -35.57
CA ILE A 238 -0.97 -17.13 -36.91
C ILE A 238 -0.47 -18.20 -37.92
N ALA A 239 0.72 -18.75 -37.68
CA ALA A 239 1.27 -19.83 -38.49
C ALA A 239 0.49 -21.15 -38.33
N ASP A 240 -0.05 -21.41 -37.14
CA ASP A 240 -0.74 -22.65 -36.79
C ASP A 240 -2.21 -22.64 -37.25
N LYS A 241 -2.76 -21.45 -37.51
CA LYS A 241 -4.16 -21.24 -37.94
C LYS A 241 -4.44 -21.51 -39.42
N ARG A 242 -3.43 -21.92 -40.20
CA ARG A 242 -3.51 -22.05 -41.67
C ARG A 242 -4.19 -23.33 -42.16
N GLY A 243 -4.41 -24.30 -41.28
CA GLY A 243 -5.02 -25.58 -41.65
C GLY A 243 -6.49 -25.43 -42.04
N ASN A 244 -6.94 -26.18 -43.05
CA ASN A 244 -8.35 -26.18 -43.47
C ASN A 244 -9.29 -26.57 -42.31
N ALA A 245 -8.88 -27.49 -41.43
CA ALA A 245 -9.67 -27.88 -40.26
C ALA A 245 -9.91 -26.69 -39.32
N HIS A 246 -8.86 -25.91 -39.02
CA HIS A 246 -8.95 -24.68 -38.20
C HIS A 246 -9.89 -23.66 -38.84
N ILE A 247 -9.68 -23.37 -40.13
CA ILE A 247 -10.49 -22.38 -40.86
C ILE A 247 -11.96 -22.78 -40.87
N MET A 248 -12.28 -24.06 -41.11
CA MET A 248 -13.65 -24.56 -41.05
C MET A 248 -14.24 -24.41 -39.65
N ALA A 249 -13.51 -24.82 -38.60
CA ALA A 249 -13.97 -24.69 -37.22
C ALA A 249 -14.21 -23.21 -36.81
N CYS A 250 -13.35 -22.28 -37.23
CA CYS A 250 -13.58 -20.85 -37.00
C CYS A 250 -14.83 -20.35 -37.74
N ASN A 251 -15.07 -20.80 -38.98
CA ASN A 251 -16.21 -20.35 -39.77
C ASN A 251 -17.57 -20.80 -39.21
N GLU A 252 -17.61 -21.78 -38.30
CA GLU A 252 -18.82 -22.16 -37.57
C GLU A 252 -19.23 -21.12 -36.51
N ILE A 253 -18.30 -20.25 -36.07
CA ILE A 253 -18.59 -19.19 -35.11
C ILE A 253 -19.52 -18.17 -35.77
N GLU A 254 -20.71 -17.94 -35.21
CA GLU A 254 -21.71 -17.01 -35.78
C GLU A 254 -21.29 -15.54 -35.66
N VAL A 255 -20.62 -15.17 -34.56
CA VAL A 255 -20.23 -13.79 -34.26
C VAL A 255 -18.99 -13.39 -35.08
N ASP A 256 -19.14 -12.43 -35.99
CA ASP A 256 -18.07 -11.99 -36.91
C ASP A 256 -16.78 -11.58 -36.19
N ALA A 257 -16.88 -10.87 -35.07
CA ALA A 257 -15.72 -10.43 -34.29
C ALA A 257 -14.92 -11.64 -33.75
N TRP A 258 -15.61 -12.62 -33.15
CA TRP A 258 -14.99 -13.83 -32.60
C TRP A 258 -14.44 -14.73 -33.70
N ARG A 259 -15.13 -14.84 -34.83
CA ARG A 259 -14.63 -15.53 -36.02
C ARG A 259 -13.33 -14.89 -36.52
N ASN A 260 -13.29 -13.56 -36.58
CA ASN A 260 -12.09 -12.84 -37.01
C ASN A 260 -10.93 -12.98 -36.01
N GLU A 261 -11.19 -13.00 -34.70
CA GLU A 261 -10.15 -13.32 -33.71
C GLU A 261 -9.62 -14.75 -33.91
N CYS A 262 -10.52 -15.71 -34.08
CA CYS A 262 -10.19 -17.12 -34.36
C CYS A 262 -9.28 -17.26 -35.60
N LEU A 263 -9.61 -16.55 -36.69
CA LEU A 263 -8.90 -16.65 -37.96
C LEU A 263 -7.61 -15.81 -38.02
N TYR A 264 -7.60 -14.63 -37.42
CA TYR A 264 -6.62 -13.59 -37.76
C TYR A 264 -5.83 -13.01 -36.58
N LEU A 265 -6.24 -13.25 -35.33
CA LEU A 265 -5.44 -12.82 -34.18
C LEU A 265 -4.09 -13.56 -34.22
N ASP A 266 -2.98 -12.84 -34.21
CA ASP A 266 -1.66 -13.44 -34.06
C ASP A 266 -1.24 -13.42 -32.59
N TRP A 267 -1.40 -14.56 -31.90
CA TRP A 267 -0.92 -14.75 -30.54
C TRP A 267 0.51 -15.34 -30.56
N SER A 268 1.42 -14.66 -31.25
CA SER A 268 2.82 -15.09 -31.36
C SER A 268 3.58 -14.96 -30.03
N ASP A 269 4.76 -15.56 -29.91
CA ASP A 269 5.63 -15.40 -28.74
C ASP A 269 5.85 -13.92 -28.39
N ARG A 270 5.98 -13.07 -29.43
CA ARG A 270 6.10 -11.63 -29.27
C ARG A 270 4.86 -10.99 -28.64
N ALA A 271 3.67 -11.43 -29.02
CA ALA A 271 2.41 -10.94 -28.45
C ALA A 271 2.30 -11.37 -26.98
N VAL A 272 2.55 -12.65 -26.69
CA VAL A 272 2.56 -13.20 -25.33
C VAL A 272 3.56 -12.48 -24.44
N THR A 273 4.83 -12.36 -24.84
CA THR A 273 5.86 -11.65 -24.06
C THR A 273 5.49 -10.17 -23.84
N ARG A 274 4.82 -9.52 -24.79
CA ARG A 274 4.34 -8.14 -24.61
C ARG A 274 3.25 -8.09 -23.54
N LYS A 275 2.26 -8.99 -23.62
CA LYS A 275 1.18 -9.10 -22.63
C LYS A 275 1.77 -9.35 -21.24
N LEU A 276 2.64 -10.35 -21.10
CA LEU A 276 3.30 -10.68 -19.83
C LEU A 276 4.09 -9.50 -19.25
N ARG A 277 4.86 -8.77 -20.07
CA ARG A 277 5.56 -7.56 -19.62
C ARG A 277 4.60 -6.49 -19.12
N ALA A 278 3.50 -6.25 -19.85
CA ALA A 278 2.51 -5.24 -19.48
C ALA A 278 1.80 -5.58 -18.15
N LEU A 279 1.51 -6.85 -17.91
CA LEU A 279 1.00 -7.35 -16.64
C LEU A 279 2.05 -7.20 -15.52
N ALA A 280 3.31 -7.53 -15.80
CA ALA A 280 4.39 -7.45 -14.82
C ALA A 280 4.71 -6.00 -14.40
N ASP A 281 4.70 -5.06 -15.36
CA ASP A 281 4.81 -3.62 -15.09
C ASP A 281 3.62 -3.14 -14.25
N THR A 282 2.44 -3.70 -14.49
CA THR A 282 1.24 -3.38 -13.71
C THR A 282 1.37 -3.86 -12.26
N ILE A 283 1.86 -5.08 -12.05
CA ILE A 283 2.09 -5.66 -10.71
C ILE A 283 3.12 -4.85 -9.93
N ARG A 284 4.21 -4.41 -10.58
CA ARG A 284 5.29 -3.63 -9.93
C ARG A 284 4.86 -2.24 -9.45
N GLN A 285 3.68 -1.74 -9.80
CA GLN A 285 3.18 -0.49 -9.24
C GLN A 285 2.91 -0.56 -7.74
N VAL A 286 2.74 -1.77 -7.21
CA VAL A 286 2.40 -2.03 -5.82
C VAL A 286 3.66 -2.28 -5.01
N ASN A 287 3.64 -1.85 -3.74
CA ASN A 287 4.73 -2.05 -2.78
C ASN A 287 6.10 -1.61 -3.33
N GLU A 288 6.14 -0.44 -3.98
CA GLU A 288 7.37 0.18 -4.47
C GLU A 288 8.18 -0.72 -5.42
N GLY A 289 7.52 -1.39 -6.37
CA GLY A 289 8.19 -2.32 -7.27
C GLY A 289 8.14 -3.77 -6.83
N ARG A 290 7.75 -4.06 -5.58
CA ARG A 290 7.77 -5.42 -5.01
C ARG A 290 6.55 -6.27 -5.35
N GLY A 291 5.48 -5.67 -5.90
CA GLY A 291 4.21 -6.35 -6.08
C GLY A 291 3.50 -6.68 -4.76
N ALA A 292 2.23 -7.07 -4.84
CA ALA A 292 1.46 -7.53 -3.69
C ALA A 292 2.02 -8.85 -3.13
N ASP A 293 1.70 -9.19 -1.89
CA ASP A 293 2.19 -10.42 -1.25
C ASP A 293 1.39 -11.64 -1.73
N VAL A 294 0.09 -11.44 -2.00
CA VAL A 294 -0.78 -12.40 -2.68
C VAL A 294 -1.53 -11.70 -3.81
N ILE A 295 -1.57 -12.31 -4.99
CA ILE A 295 -2.35 -11.84 -6.15
C ILE A 295 -3.34 -12.92 -6.54
N ALA A 296 -4.63 -12.60 -6.53
CA ALA A 296 -5.69 -13.42 -7.11
C ALA A 296 -5.93 -12.99 -8.56
N PHE A 297 -5.70 -13.91 -9.50
CA PHE A 297 -5.89 -13.70 -10.92
C PHE A 297 -7.20 -14.30 -11.42
N GLN A 298 -7.75 -13.67 -12.46
CA GLN A 298 -8.89 -14.15 -13.23
C GLN A 298 -8.53 -14.12 -14.72
N GLU A 299 -9.12 -15.01 -15.50
CA GLU A 299 -8.86 -15.12 -16.95
C GLU A 299 -7.44 -15.56 -17.28
N VAL A 300 -6.95 -16.53 -16.53
CA VAL A 300 -5.69 -17.24 -16.82
C VAL A 300 -6.05 -18.56 -17.47
N GLU A 301 -5.40 -18.90 -18.58
CA GLU A 301 -5.68 -20.16 -19.27
C GLU A 301 -5.21 -21.38 -18.48
N ASN A 302 -3.92 -21.39 -18.08
CA ASN A 302 -3.34 -22.55 -17.45
C ASN A 302 -2.13 -22.16 -16.58
N VAL A 303 -1.58 -23.14 -15.86
CA VAL A 303 -0.43 -22.90 -14.97
C VAL A 303 0.84 -22.52 -15.74
N ASN A 304 1.01 -22.96 -16.99
CA ASN A 304 2.23 -22.70 -17.76
C ASN A 304 2.39 -21.21 -18.07
N ILE A 305 1.33 -20.54 -18.54
CA ILE A 305 1.40 -19.10 -18.83
C ILE A 305 1.63 -18.27 -17.56
N LEU A 306 1.06 -18.70 -16.43
CA LEU A 306 1.28 -18.02 -15.14
C LEU A 306 2.71 -18.25 -14.62
N GLU A 307 3.29 -19.43 -14.81
CA GLU A 307 4.70 -19.70 -14.53
C GLU A 307 5.64 -18.88 -15.41
N ARG A 308 5.29 -18.65 -16.68
CA ARG A 308 6.05 -17.73 -17.54
C ARG A 308 6.01 -16.30 -17.02
N LEU A 309 4.84 -15.80 -16.61
CA LEU A 309 4.73 -14.49 -15.94
C LEU A 309 5.66 -14.42 -14.71
N ARG A 310 5.61 -15.47 -13.87
CA ARG A 310 6.39 -15.54 -12.63
C ARG A 310 7.89 -15.59 -12.87
N THR A 311 8.35 -16.45 -13.78
CA THR A 311 9.77 -16.77 -13.97
C THR A 311 10.48 -15.89 -14.99
N GLU A 312 9.80 -15.45 -16.05
CA GLU A 312 10.41 -14.60 -17.09
C GLU A 312 10.33 -13.12 -16.70
N HIS A 313 9.29 -12.73 -15.95
CA HIS A 313 8.94 -11.33 -15.76
C HIS A 313 8.78 -10.88 -14.31
N LEU A 314 8.77 -11.76 -13.31
CA LEU A 314 8.63 -11.41 -11.89
C LEU A 314 9.60 -12.18 -10.98
N ALA A 315 10.64 -12.81 -11.54
CA ALA A 315 11.50 -13.75 -10.82
C ALA A 315 12.17 -13.15 -9.58
N GLU A 316 12.45 -11.85 -9.62
CA GLU A 316 13.10 -11.14 -8.54
C GLU A 316 12.15 -10.72 -7.40
N LEU A 317 10.84 -10.92 -7.56
CA LEU A 317 9.82 -10.49 -6.59
C LEU A 317 9.50 -11.55 -5.53
N GLY A 318 10.07 -12.75 -5.63
CA GLY A 318 9.97 -13.79 -4.60
C GLY A 318 8.65 -14.57 -4.57
N TYR A 319 7.87 -14.56 -5.66
CA TYR A 319 6.67 -15.40 -5.76
C TYR A 319 7.04 -16.89 -5.82
N GLN A 320 6.36 -17.67 -4.98
CA GLN A 320 6.35 -19.13 -4.99
C GLN A 320 5.67 -19.67 -6.26
N PRO A 321 5.81 -20.96 -6.59
CA PRO A 321 5.14 -21.57 -7.74
C PRO A 321 3.65 -21.21 -7.83
N ALA A 322 3.19 -21.04 -9.06
CA ALA A 322 1.84 -20.66 -9.39
C ALA A 322 0.82 -21.68 -8.89
N ILE A 323 -0.31 -21.17 -8.39
CA ILE A 323 -1.39 -21.98 -7.85
C ILE A 323 -2.59 -21.83 -8.78
N LEU A 324 -2.89 -22.90 -9.53
CA LEU A 324 -4.03 -22.98 -10.44
C LEU A 324 -4.50 -24.43 -10.44
N VAL A 325 -5.82 -24.62 -10.36
CA VAL A 325 -6.46 -25.93 -10.53
C VAL A 325 -7.41 -25.80 -11.71
N GLU A 326 -7.21 -26.64 -12.73
CA GLU A 326 -7.96 -26.61 -13.98
C GLU A 326 -9.47 -26.75 -13.76
N GLY A 327 -10.22 -25.79 -14.28
CA GLY A 327 -11.67 -25.74 -14.21
C GLY A 327 -12.37 -26.39 -15.41
N ARG A 328 -13.70 -26.29 -15.40
CA ARG A 328 -14.58 -26.82 -16.45
C ARG A 328 -14.97 -25.77 -17.51
N ASP A 329 -14.42 -24.55 -17.45
CA ASP A 329 -14.68 -23.54 -18.49
C ASP A 329 -14.17 -24.09 -19.82
N ALA A 330 -15.06 -24.18 -20.80
CA ALA A 330 -14.77 -24.80 -22.09
C ALA A 330 -13.68 -24.05 -22.86
N ARG A 331 -13.41 -22.77 -22.54
CA ARG A 331 -12.35 -21.95 -23.15
C ARG A 331 -11.02 -22.05 -22.40
N GLY A 332 -10.96 -22.79 -21.29
CA GLY A 332 -9.77 -22.84 -20.44
C GLY A 332 -9.63 -21.65 -19.50
N ILE A 333 -10.66 -20.82 -19.30
CA ILE A 333 -10.52 -19.65 -18.42
C ILE A 333 -10.66 -20.02 -16.94
N ASP A 334 -9.55 -19.88 -16.22
CA ASP A 334 -9.44 -20.21 -14.80
C ASP A 334 -9.09 -18.99 -13.91
N VAL A 335 -9.17 -19.26 -12.61
CA VAL A 335 -8.71 -18.38 -11.52
C VAL A 335 -7.43 -18.95 -10.91
N ALA A 336 -6.57 -18.09 -10.39
CA ALA A 336 -5.27 -18.51 -9.89
C ALA A 336 -4.73 -17.62 -8.78
N PHE A 337 -3.65 -18.07 -8.13
CA PHE A 337 -2.85 -17.25 -7.24
C PHE A 337 -1.37 -17.21 -7.64
N LEU A 338 -0.73 -16.05 -7.42
CA LEU A 338 0.69 -15.97 -7.10
C LEU A 338 0.84 -15.46 -5.66
N SER A 339 1.70 -16.10 -4.88
CA SER A 339 1.91 -15.75 -3.47
C SER A 339 3.39 -15.76 -3.11
N LYS A 340 3.81 -14.82 -2.26
CA LYS A 340 5.12 -14.85 -1.60
C LYS A 340 5.06 -15.66 -0.30
N LEU A 341 3.87 -15.85 0.26
CA LEU A 341 3.64 -16.69 1.43
C LEU A 341 3.70 -18.17 1.02
N PRO A 342 4.29 -19.05 1.85
CA PRO A 342 4.27 -20.49 1.59
C PRO A 342 2.84 -21.01 1.50
N LEU A 343 2.58 -21.88 0.53
CA LEU A 343 1.33 -22.63 0.44
C LEU A 343 1.31 -23.73 1.50
N ARG A 344 0.19 -23.85 2.21
CA ARG A 344 -0.05 -24.87 3.23
C ARG A 344 -1.10 -25.87 2.74
N GLY A 345 -0.66 -27.05 2.32
CA GLY A 345 -1.54 -28.08 1.77
C GLY A 345 -1.86 -27.88 0.30
N GLU A 346 -2.78 -28.69 -0.22
CA GLU A 346 -3.17 -28.65 -1.64
C GLU A 346 -4.29 -27.63 -1.88
N PRO A 347 -4.22 -26.84 -2.97
CA PRO A 347 -5.31 -25.94 -3.34
C PRO A 347 -6.52 -26.75 -3.82
N VAL A 348 -7.72 -26.21 -3.61
CA VAL A 348 -8.97 -26.89 -3.96
C VAL A 348 -9.85 -25.98 -4.80
N LEU A 349 -10.30 -26.47 -5.96
CA LEU A 349 -11.31 -25.79 -6.76
C LEU A 349 -12.70 -26.29 -6.34
N HIS A 350 -13.51 -25.38 -5.82
CA HIS A 350 -14.88 -25.67 -5.39
C HIS A 350 -15.87 -25.30 -6.50
N ASP A 351 -16.38 -26.33 -7.18
CA ASP A 351 -17.50 -26.19 -8.08
C ASP A 351 -18.80 -25.93 -7.30
N PHE A 352 -19.70 -25.15 -7.89
CA PHE A 352 -21.04 -24.95 -7.36
C PHE A 352 -22.11 -25.06 -8.43
N ASN A 353 -23.31 -25.40 -7.98
CA ASN A 353 -24.48 -25.44 -8.84
C ASN A 353 -25.23 -24.12 -8.76
N VAL A 354 -25.84 -23.73 -9.88
CA VAL A 354 -26.72 -22.58 -9.92
C VAL A 354 -28.17 -23.05 -10.02
N PRO A 355 -28.96 -22.99 -8.92
CA PRO A 355 -30.34 -23.46 -8.93
C PRO A 355 -31.17 -22.75 -10.00
N GLY A 356 -31.89 -23.53 -10.82
CA GLY A 356 -32.73 -22.99 -11.90
C GLY A 356 -32.00 -22.67 -13.21
N PHE A 357 -30.67 -22.85 -13.27
CA PHE A 357 -29.85 -22.54 -14.44
C PHE A 357 -28.82 -23.65 -14.72
N ARG A 358 -29.24 -24.93 -14.63
CA ARG A 358 -28.32 -26.08 -14.77
C ARG A 358 -27.67 -26.14 -16.15
N GLU A 359 -28.39 -25.72 -17.18
CA GLU A 359 -27.91 -25.61 -18.56
C GLU A 359 -26.82 -24.55 -18.73
N ARG A 360 -26.66 -23.64 -17.77
CA ARG A 360 -25.65 -22.59 -17.73
C ARG A 360 -24.51 -22.89 -16.76
N SER A 361 -24.36 -24.14 -16.32
CA SER A 361 -23.25 -24.52 -15.43
C SER A 361 -21.87 -24.24 -16.05
N GLY A 362 -21.76 -24.32 -17.39
CA GLY A 362 -20.54 -23.96 -18.12
C GLY A 362 -20.21 -22.46 -18.12
N ASP A 363 -21.17 -21.61 -17.75
CA ASP A 363 -20.98 -20.15 -17.63
C ASP A 363 -20.44 -19.76 -16.23
N THR A 364 -20.15 -20.75 -15.37
CA THR A 364 -19.64 -20.55 -14.02
C THR A 364 -18.23 -21.11 -13.88
N ARG A 365 -17.41 -20.44 -13.06
CA ARG A 365 -16.08 -20.90 -12.68
C ARG A 365 -16.10 -21.28 -11.21
N GLY A 366 -15.36 -22.31 -10.84
CA GLY A 366 -15.23 -22.72 -9.44
C GLY A 366 -14.52 -21.65 -8.60
N ILE A 367 -14.67 -21.74 -7.28
CA ILE A 367 -13.95 -20.89 -6.32
C ILE A 367 -12.66 -21.62 -5.93
N LEU A 368 -11.50 -21.04 -6.24
CA LEU A 368 -10.20 -21.62 -5.88
C LEU A 368 -9.84 -21.22 -4.45
N GLN A 369 -9.73 -22.22 -3.57
CA GLN A 369 -9.25 -22.07 -2.20
C GLN A 369 -7.77 -22.43 -2.12
N ALA A 370 -6.98 -21.59 -1.43
CA ALA A 370 -5.61 -21.87 -1.05
C ALA A 370 -5.33 -21.35 0.37
N ASP A 371 -4.62 -22.15 1.17
CA ASP A 371 -4.22 -21.76 2.53
C ASP A 371 -2.76 -21.32 2.53
N PHE A 372 -2.48 -20.15 3.09
CA PHE A 372 -1.14 -19.58 3.16
C PHE A 372 -0.63 -19.56 4.60
N GLU A 373 0.63 -19.95 4.79
CA GLU A 373 1.31 -19.89 6.09
C GLU A 373 1.73 -18.44 6.40
N LEU A 374 1.26 -17.92 7.53
CA LEU A 374 1.63 -16.60 8.03
C LEU A 374 2.95 -16.66 8.81
N PRO A 375 3.70 -15.54 8.91
CA PRO A 375 4.98 -15.51 9.63
C PRO A 375 4.90 -15.92 11.11
N ASP A 376 3.73 -15.78 11.75
CA ASP A 376 3.44 -16.16 13.13
C ASP A 376 2.99 -17.63 13.29
N GLY A 377 2.96 -18.39 12.18
CA GLY A 377 2.46 -19.77 12.12
C GLY A 377 0.93 -19.88 11.96
N GLY A 378 0.22 -18.75 11.90
CA GLY A 378 -1.20 -18.68 11.57
C GLY A 378 -1.51 -19.08 10.13
N VAL A 379 -2.79 -19.12 9.79
CA VAL A 379 -3.26 -19.43 8.42
C VAL A 379 -4.09 -18.28 7.89
N LEU A 380 -3.75 -17.87 6.67
CA LEU A 380 -4.57 -17.01 5.83
C LEU A 380 -5.17 -17.86 4.69
N THR A 381 -6.46 -18.14 4.75
CA THR A 381 -7.18 -18.79 3.64
C THR A 381 -7.60 -17.75 2.61
N GLY A 382 -7.23 -17.97 1.36
CA GLY A 382 -7.63 -17.16 0.22
C GLY A 382 -8.63 -17.88 -0.68
N PHE A 383 -9.64 -17.15 -1.12
CA PHE A 383 -10.56 -17.57 -2.19
C PHE A 383 -10.37 -16.67 -3.43
N ALA A 384 -9.94 -17.24 -4.55
CA ALA A 384 -9.94 -16.56 -5.84
C ALA A 384 -11.26 -16.82 -6.55
N VAL A 385 -11.90 -15.75 -7.04
CA VAL A 385 -13.26 -15.83 -7.62
C VAL A 385 -13.35 -15.18 -8.99
N HIS A 386 -14.19 -15.76 -9.85
CA HIS A 386 -14.66 -15.14 -11.09
C HIS A 386 -16.13 -15.50 -11.28
N PHE A 387 -17.01 -14.64 -10.76
CA PHE A 387 -18.45 -14.88 -10.72
C PHE A 387 -19.10 -14.76 -12.12
N PRO A 388 -20.34 -15.27 -12.28
CA PRO A 388 -21.07 -15.15 -13.54
C PRO A 388 -21.19 -13.71 -14.03
N ALA A 389 -20.82 -13.49 -15.30
CA ALA A 389 -20.73 -12.17 -15.91
C ALA A 389 -22.05 -11.37 -15.84
N PRO A 390 -22.02 -10.02 -15.90
CA PRO A 390 -23.17 -9.17 -15.58
C PRO A 390 -24.40 -9.38 -16.46
N TYR A 391 -24.21 -9.81 -17.71
CA TYR A 391 -25.30 -10.08 -18.64
C TYR A 391 -26.07 -11.37 -18.30
N HIS A 392 -25.55 -12.23 -17.41
CA HIS A 392 -26.28 -13.35 -16.87
C HIS A 392 -27.26 -12.92 -15.75
N PRO A 393 -28.32 -13.70 -15.50
CA PRO A 393 -29.29 -13.40 -14.44
C PRO A 393 -28.65 -13.25 -13.06
N THR A 394 -29.08 -12.23 -12.29
CA THR A 394 -28.68 -11.97 -10.90
C THR A 394 -28.66 -13.21 -10.00
N PRO A 395 -29.65 -14.13 -10.05
CA PRO A 395 -29.64 -15.33 -9.20
C PRO A 395 -28.38 -16.21 -9.35
N MET A 396 -27.69 -16.13 -10.49
CA MET A 396 -26.43 -16.87 -10.68
C MET A 396 -25.31 -16.31 -9.80
N ARG A 397 -25.22 -14.97 -9.67
CA ARG A 397 -24.28 -14.31 -8.74
C ARG A 397 -24.69 -14.50 -7.28
N VAL A 398 -25.99 -14.50 -6.99
CA VAL A 398 -26.50 -14.84 -5.64
C VAL A 398 -26.00 -16.23 -5.22
N ALA A 399 -26.17 -17.25 -6.07
CA ALA A 399 -25.68 -18.60 -5.80
C ALA A 399 -24.15 -18.65 -5.57
N ALA A 400 -23.39 -17.84 -6.30
CA ALA A 400 -21.94 -17.74 -6.14
C ALA A 400 -21.55 -17.13 -4.78
N TYR A 401 -22.21 -16.04 -4.36
CA TYR A 401 -22.01 -15.46 -3.02
C TYR A 401 -22.40 -16.43 -1.91
N GLU A 402 -23.56 -17.09 -2.02
CA GLU A 402 -24.03 -18.06 -1.04
C GLU A 402 -23.04 -19.23 -0.91
N HIS A 403 -22.50 -19.70 -2.03
CA HIS A 403 -21.47 -20.74 -2.03
C HIS A 403 -20.17 -20.27 -1.35
N LEU A 404 -19.67 -19.08 -1.69
CA LEU A 404 -18.50 -18.47 -1.05
C LEU A 404 -18.68 -18.35 0.48
N ASN A 405 -19.85 -17.88 0.92
CA ASN A 405 -20.17 -17.74 2.33
C ASN A 405 -20.26 -19.10 3.04
N ALA A 406 -20.82 -20.11 2.37
CA ALA A 406 -20.88 -21.47 2.88
C ALA A 406 -19.47 -22.07 3.05
N LEU A 407 -18.58 -21.91 2.06
CA LEU A 407 -17.18 -22.35 2.16
C LEU A 407 -16.49 -21.70 3.36
N ARG A 408 -16.55 -20.37 3.46
CA ARG A 408 -15.97 -19.65 4.60
C ARG A 408 -16.51 -20.15 5.94
N ALA A 409 -17.81 -20.40 6.04
CA ALA A 409 -18.43 -20.84 7.30
C ALA A 409 -17.87 -22.19 7.82
N THR A 410 -17.36 -23.04 6.91
CA THR A 410 -16.74 -24.34 7.26
C THR A 410 -15.29 -24.24 7.74
N LEU A 411 -14.62 -23.10 7.55
CA LEU A 411 -13.22 -22.93 7.92
C LEU A 411 -13.04 -22.84 9.43
N PRO A 412 -11.88 -23.27 9.97
CA PRO A 412 -11.57 -23.12 11.39
C PRO A 412 -11.61 -21.66 11.83
N ASP A 413 -12.08 -21.42 13.06
CA ASP A 413 -12.16 -20.08 13.65
C ASP A 413 -10.80 -19.37 13.75
N SER A 414 -9.71 -20.12 13.79
CA SER A 414 -8.35 -19.59 13.83
C SER A 414 -7.84 -19.03 12.50
N HIS A 415 -8.57 -19.20 11.38
CA HIS A 415 -8.13 -18.73 10.08
C HIS A 415 -8.54 -17.28 9.86
N HIS A 416 -7.59 -16.46 9.42
CA HIS A 416 -7.92 -15.24 8.68
C HIS A 416 -8.35 -15.65 7.28
N VAL A 417 -9.35 -14.98 6.70
CA VAL A 417 -9.90 -15.36 5.40
C VAL A 417 -10.05 -14.13 4.52
N PHE A 418 -9.61 -14.23 3.27
CA PHE A 418 -9.92 -13.24 2.25
C PHE A 418 -10.56 -13.90 1.02
N ALA A 419 -11.39 -13.14 0.31
CA ALA A 419 -11.82 -13.50 -1.05
C ALA A 419 -11.47 -12.34 -1.98
N ALA A 420 -10.78 -12.62 -3.08
CA ALA A 420 -10.34 -11.61 -4.03
C ALA A 420 -10.62 -12.09 -5.46
N GLY A 421 -11.21 -11.23 -6.27
CA GLY A 421 -11.46 -11.58 -7.66
C GLY A 421 -12.51 -10.70 -8.31
N ASP A 422 -12.94 -11.14 -9.48
CA ASP A 422 -14.02 -10.53 -10.24
C ASP A 422 -15.37 -11.09 -9.77
N PHE A 423 -16.08 -10.32 -8.96
CA PHE A 423 -17.41 -10.66 -8.45
C PHE A 423 -18.52 -10.37 -9.47
N ASN A 424 -18.21 -9.67 -10.57
CA ASN A 424 -19.16 -9.29 -11.62
C ASN A 424 -20.44 -8.59 -11.13
N THR A 425 -20.42 -8.05 -9.91
CA THR A 425 -21.53 -7.29 -9.32
C THR A 425 -21.40 -5.84 -9.77
N THR A 426 -22.26 -5.42 -10.70
CA THR A 426 -22.29 -4.03 -11.16
C THR A 426 -22.84 -3.09 -10.09
N SER A 427 -22.47 -1.82 -10.13
CA SER A 427 -23.03 -0.79 -9.25
C SER A 427 -24.55 -0.67 -9.40
N THR A 428 -25.07 -0.77 -10.63
CA THR A 428 -26.51 -0.73 -10.92
C THR A 428 -27.25 -1.93 -10.32
N GLU A 429 -26.65 -3.12 -10.39
CA GLU A 429 -27.22 -4.29 -9.75
C GLU A 429 -27.15 -4.20 -8.23
N ASP A 430 -26.03 -3.76 -7.67
CA ASP A 430 -25.90 -3.57 -6.23
C ASP A 430 -26.88 -2.52 -5.69
N GLU A 431 -27.11 -1.43 -6.41
CA GLU A 431 -28.10 -0.43 -6.01
C GLU A 431 -29.52 -0.99 -6.05
N ARG A 432 -29.88 -1.73 -7.11
CA ARG A 432 -31.21 -2.31 -7.29
C ARG A 432 -31.47 -3.45 -6.29
N GLU A 433 -30.48 -4.30 -6.08
CA GLU A 433 -30.62 -5.56 -5.37
C GLU A 433 -29.84 -5.59 -4.04
N GLY A 434 -29.17 -4.54 -3.60
CA GLY A 434 -28.37 -4.56 -2.37
C GLY A 434 -27.47 -5.80 -2.26
N MET A 435 -26.82 -6.20 -3.35
CA MET A 435 -26.06 -7.45 -3.43
C MET A 435 -24.99 -7.55 -2.34
N LEU A 436 -24.17 -6.51 -2.20
CA LEU A 436 -23.13 -6.43 -1.19
C LEU A 436 -23.71 -6.33 0.21
N GLU A 437 -24.81 -5.60 0.40
CA GLU A 437 -25.48 -5.49 1.70
C GLU A 437 -26.05 -6.83 2.17
N ARG A 438 -26.65 -7.60 1.27
CA ARG A 438 -27.29 -8.88 1.60
C ARG A 438 -26.29 -10.02 1.73
N TYR A 439 -25.24 -10.03 0.89
CA TYR A 439 -24.42 -11.22 0.70
C TYR A 439 -22.93 -11.05 1.00
N ALA A 440 -22.42 -9.81 1.10
CA ALA A 440 -21.01 -9.56 1.44
C ALA A 440 -20.87 -8.98 2.86
N ARG A 441 -21.41 -7.79 3.15
CA ARG A 441 -21.24 -7.05 4.41
C ARG A 441 -21.64 -7.80 5.70
N PRO A 442 -22.64 -8.72 5.70
CA PRO A 442 -22.95 -9.51 6.91
C PRO A 442 -21.82 -10.45 7.33
N HIS A 443 -20.91 -10.73 6.40
CA HIS A 443 -19.89 -11.75 6.52
C HIS A 443 -18.49 -11.12 6.45
N TRP A 444 -18.29 -10.11 5.62
CA TRP A 444 -16.98 -9.63 5.23
C TRP A 444 -16.84 -8.12 5.41
N ILE A 445 -15.63 -7.67 5.69
CA ILE A 445 -15.19 -6.31 5.45
C ILE A 445 -14.94 -6.18 3.95
N VAL A 446 -15.62 -5.23 3.29
CA VAL A 446 -15.49 -4.98 1.85
C VAL A 446 -14.42 -3.91 1.64
N ALA A 447 -13.36 -4.21 0.88
CA ALA A 447 -12.23 -3.29 0.72
C ALA A 447 -12.64 -1.94 0.13
N HIS A 448 -13.44 -1.94 -0.95
CA HIS A 448 -13.76 -0.70 -1.64
C HIS A 448 -14.68 0.24 -0.84
N ASP A 449 -15.37 -0.24 0.21
CA ASP A 449 -16.08 0.64 1.18
C ASP A 449 -15.11 1.60 1.89
N LEU A 450 -13.81 1.24 1.96
CA LEU A 450 -12.75 2.03 2.58
C LEU A 450 -12.04 2.97 1.60
N CYS A 451 -12.35 2.90 0.29
CA CYS A 451 -11.74 3.77 -0.71
C CYS A 451 -12.74 4.80 -1.26
N GLY A 452 -13.01 5.86 -0.50
CA GLY A 452 -13.93 6.92 -0.90
C GLY A 452 -13.51 7.73 -2.15
N ALA A 453 -12.26 7.60 -2.60
CA ALA A 453 -11.76 8.24 -3.82
C ALA A 453 -11.77 7.31 -5.05
N CYS A 454 -11.97 6.01 -4.86
CA CYS A 454 -11.97 5.03 -5.94
C CYS A 454 -13.32 5.07 -6.69
N ARG A 455 -13.29 5.13 -8.02
CA ARG A 455 -14.52 5.12 -8.84
C ARG A 455 -15.01 3.70 -9.14
N GLY A 456 -14.09 2.76 -9.31
CA GLY A 456 -14.35 1.37 -9.69
C GLY A 456 -13.13 0.74 -10.35
N THR A 457 -13.21 -0.55 -10.66
CA THR A 457 -12.20 -1.30 -11.41
C THR A 457 -12.55 -1.47 -12.88
N TYR A 458 -13.84 -1.33 -13.20
CA TYR A 458 -14.40 -1.47 -14.53
C TYR A 458 -15.25 -0.25 -14.89
N TYR A 459 -15.22 0.13 -16.16
CA TYR A 459 -16.02 1.22 -16.70
C TYR A 459 -16.89 0.75 -17.87
N TYR A 460 -18.20 0.88 -17.71
CA TYR A 460 -19.18 0.53 -18.73
C TYR A 460 -19.54 1.76 -19.57
N ALA A 461 -18.90 1.89 -20.72
CA ALA A 461 -19.06 3.04 -21.61
C ALA A 461 -20.51 3.32 -22.08
N PRO A 462 -21.36 2.32 -22.39
CA PRO A 462 -22.73 2.58 -22.84
C PRO A 462 -23.60 3.35 -21.84
N GLU A 463 -23.34 3.20 -20.53
CA GLU A 463 -24.11 3.87 -19.47
C GLU A 463 -23.28 4.93 -18.70
N ASP A 464 -22.05 5.20 -19.15
CA ASP A 464 -21.11 6.09 -18.43
C ASP A 464 -20.96 5.75 -16.94
N ASN A 465 -20.90 4.46 -16.63
CA ASN A 465 -20.99 3.96 -15.26
C ASN A 465 -19.71 3.24 -14.82
N TRP A 466 -19.34 3.41 -13.55
CA TRP A 466 -18.23 2.69 -12.92
C TRP A 466 -18.76 1.62 -11.97
N SER A 467 -18.03 0.50 -11.92
CA SER A 467 -18.34 -0.59 -11.00
C SER A 467 -17.06 -1.17 -10.39
N PHE A 468 -17.15 -1.65 -9.16
CA PHE A 468 -16.16 -2.53 -8.55
C PHE A 468 -16.51 -3.97 -8.88
N LEU A 469 -16.31 -4.37 -10.15
CA LEU A 469 -16.44 -5.78 -10.50
C LEU A 469 -15.39 -6.60 -9.72
N ASP A 470 -14.17 -6.09 -9.68
CA ASP A 470 -13.10 -6.64 -8.85
C ASP A 470 -13.21 -6.13 -7.41
N THR A 471 -13.20 -7.06 -6.45
CA THR A 471 -13.32 -6.74 -5.02
C THR A 471 -12.37 -7.59 -4.20
N ILE A 472 -11.97 -7.07 -3.04
CA ILE A 472 -11.31 -7.82 -1.96
C ILE A 472 -12.25 -7.79 -0.76
N LEU A 473 -12.59 -8.97 -0.25
CA LEU A 473 -13.37 -9.21 0.96
C LEU A 473 -12.44 -9.78 2.02
N PHE A 474 -12.58 -9.35 3.27
CA PHE A 474 -11.78 -9.86 4.38
C PHE A 474 -12.64 -10.21 5.60
N ALA A 475 -12.29 -11.33 6.22
CA ALA A 475 -12.88 -11.80 7.46
C ALA A 475 -11.75 -12.16 8.44
N PRO A 476 -11.66 -11.50 9.60
CA PRO A 476 -10.67 -11.85 10.60
C PRO A 476 -10.98 -13.23 11.23
N ALA A 477 -9.96 -13.85 11.82
CA ALA A 477 -10.12 -15.03 12.66
C ALA A 477 -11.12 -14.76 13.79
N ARG A 478 -11.98 -15.73 14.08
CA ARG A 478 -13.06 -15.66 15.08
C ARG A 478 -12.48 -15.97 16.47
N GLY A 479 -12.33 -14.96 17.32
CA GLY A 479 -11.86 -15.10 18.71
C GLY A 479 -11.99 -13.80 19.50
N GLU A 480 -12.16 -13.87 20.83
CA GLU A 480 -12.44 -12.72 21.69
C GLU A 480 -11.34 -11.64 21.68
N ASN A 481 -10.12 -11.96 21.23
CA ASN A 481 -8.95 -11.08 21.25
C ASN A 481 -8.35 -10.78 19.86
N THR A 482 -9.02 -11.14 18.75
CA THR A 482 -8.47 -10.90 17.41
C THR A 482 -8.74 -9.45 16.95
N THR A 483 -7.68 -8.66 16.75
CA THR A 483 -7.77 -7.31 16.14
C THR A 483 -7.20 -7.32 14.74
N ALA A 484 -7.96 -7.84 13.76
CA ALA A 484 -7.55 -7.85 12.36
C ALA A 484 -8.57 -7.15 11.47
N GLY A 485 -8.08 -6.50 10.41
CA GLY A 485 -8.93 -5.73 9.50
C GLY A 485 -8.23 -5.41 8.18
N ILE A 486 -8.87 -4.58 7.37
CA ILE A 486 -8.23 -3.97 6.19
C ILE A 486 -7.72 -2.59 6.62
N ARG A 487 -6.44 -2.29 6.35
CA ARG A 487 -5.90 -0.96 6.61
C ARG A 487 -6.58 0.05 5.69
N ALA A 488 -7.36 0.97 6.25
CA ALA A 488 -8.23 1.85 5.46
C ALA A 488 -7.49 2.68 4.40
N ASP A 489 -6.29 3.18 4.70
CA ASP A 489 -5.48 3.97 3.78
C ASP A 489 -4.71 3.14 2.72
N SER A 490 -4.82 1.81 2.78
CA SER A 490 -4.14 0.90 1.86
C SER A 490 -4.94 0.53 0.64
N VAL A 491 -6.27 0.76 0.67
CA VAL A 491 -7.14 0.35 -0.44
C VAL A 491 -6.95 1.30 -1.60
N ALA A 492 -6.53 0.76 -2.74
CA ALA A 492 -6.21 1.55 -3.92
C ALA A 492 -6.47 0.78 -5.22
N ILE A 493 -6.71 1.54 -6.29
CA ILE A 493 -6.66 1.03 -7.66
C ILE A 493 -5.24 1.19 -8.20
N ALA A 494 -4.64 0.10 -8.68
CA ALA A 494 -3.30 0.09 -9.27
C ALA A 494 -3.36 0.43 -10.76
N ASN A 495 -3.59 1.71 -11.09
CA ASN A 495 -3.78 2.23 -12.45
C ASN A 495 -2.82 3.37 -12.85
N LYS A 496 -1.64 3.45 -12.23
CA LYS A 496 -0.62 4.46 -12.52
C LYS A 496 0.20 4.14 -13.77
N ASN A 497 0.18 2.90 -14.27
CA ASN A 497 0.85 2.52 -15.51
C ASN A 497 0.07 3.14 -16.69
N PRO A 498 0.69 4.01 -17.50
CA PRO A 498 0.00 4.66 -18.63
C PRO A 498 -0.62 3.67 -19.61
N ALA A 499 -0.07 2.46 -19.74
CA ALA A 499 -0.63 1.43 -20.62
C ALA A 499 -2.02 0.93 -20.16
N GLN A 500 -2.39 1.12 -18.89
CA GLN A 500 -3.69 0.73 -18.35
C GLN A 500 -4.79 1.77 -18.56
N VAL A 501 -4.45 2.99 -19.02
CA VAL A 501 -5.37 4.13 -18.97
C VAL A 501 -5.60 4.68 -20.38
N THR A 502 -6.86 4.73 -20.80
CA THR A 502 -7.24 5.37 -22.07
C THR A 502 -7.10 6.88 -21.97
N ALA A 503 -7.12 7.58 -23.10
CA ALA A 503 -7.16 9.04 -23.12
C ALA A 503 -8.37 9.65 -22.37
N ARG A 504 -9.41 8.86 -22.08
CA ARG A 504 -10.61 9.26 -21.32
C ARG A 504 -10.49 8.95 -19.82
N GLY A 505 -9.37 8.40 -19.36
CA GLY A 505 -9.18 8.05 -17.95
C GLY A 505 -9.93 6.78 -17.52
N THR A 506 -10.12 5.82 -18.43
CA THR A 506 -10.79 4.53 -18.19
C THR A 506 -9.82 3.36 -18.39
N PRO A 507 -10.14 2.13 -17.97
CA PRO A 507 -9.32 0.96 -18.29
C PRO A 507 -9.08 0.80 -19.79
N ALA A 508 -7.82 0.53 -20.14
CA ALA A 508 -7.38 0.28 -21.50
C ALA A 508 -7.28 -1.22 -21.77
N ARG A 509 -8.33 -1.75 -22.39
CA ARG A 509 -8.41 -3.13 -22.89
C ARG A 509 -7.15 -3.49 -23.67
N HIS A 510 -6.64 -4.70 -23.46
CA HIS A 510 -5.54 -5.23 -24.24
C HIS A 510 -5.92 -5.38 -25.72
N ASP A 511 -5.09 -4.81 -26.58
CA ASP A 511 -5.16 -4.97 -28.03
C ASP A 511 -3.81 -5.53 -28.51
N SER A 512 -3.82 -6.80 -28.92
CA SER A 512 -2.62 -7.49 -29.40
C SER A 512 -2.08 -6.88 -30.70
N ALA A 513 -2.97 -6.50 -31.62
CA ALA A 513 -2.61 -6.02 -32.96
C ALA A 513 -1.95 -4.64 -32.89
N ALA A 514 -2.53 -3.73 -32.10
CA ALA A 514 -1.93 -2.42 -31.82
C ALA A 514 -0.78 -2.53 -30.80
N GLY A 515 -0.78 -3.60 -29.99
CA GLY A 515 0.21 -3.85 -28.96
C GLY A 515 0.18 -2.81 -27.85
N ILE A 516 -1.02 -2.36 -27.50
CA ILE A 516 -1.33 -1.37 -26.45
C ILE A 516 -2.33 -1.98 -25.46
N GLY A 517 -2.57 -1.31 -24.34
CA GLY A 517 -3.52 -1.77 -23.34
C GLY A 517 -3.00 -2.92 -22.50
N VAL A 518 -3.65 -3.15 -21.36
CA VAL A 518 -3.26 -4.16 -20.37
C VAL A 518 -4.41 -5.11 -20.09
N SER A 519 -5.54 -4.54 -19.66
CA SER A 519 -6.77 -5.24 -19.28
C SER A 519 -7.89 -4.20 -19.30
N ASP A 520 -9.11 -4.62 -19.61
CA ASP A 520 -10.33 -3.83 -19.39
C ASP A 520 -10.71 -3.70 -17.92
N HIS A 521 -9.94 -4.33 -17.02
CA HIS A 521 -10.02 -4.18 -15.58
C HIS A 521 -8.78 -3.48 -15.02
N TRP A 522 -8.98 -2.66 -13.98
CA TRP A 522 -7.89 -2.19 -13.13
C TRP A 522 -7.76 -3.05 -11.88
N PRO A 523 -6.54 -3.44 -11.48
CA PRO A 523 -6.35 -4.17 -10.24
C PRO A 523 -6.75 -3.32 -9.03
N ILE A 524 -7.43 -3.94 -8.07
CA ILE A 524 -7.64 -3.40 -6.72
C ILE A 524 -6.67 -4.06 -5.75
N VAL A 525 -6.16 -3.27 -4.80
CA VAL A 525 -5.16 -3.68 -3.82
C VAL A 525 -5.63 -3.26 -2.44
N ALA A 526 -5.38 -4.10 -1.44
CA ALA A 526 -5.60 -3.79 -0.03
C ALA A 526 -4.55 -4.47 0.85
N THR A 527 -4.17 -3.84 1.97
CA THR A 527 -3.35 -4.45 3.01
C THR A 527 -4.24 -4.95 4.14
N LEU A 528 -4.16 -6.26 4.40
CA LEU A 528 -4.75 -6.91 5.55
C LEU A 528 -3.83 -6.72 6.75
N GLU A 529 -4.33 -6.13 7.83
CA GLU A 529 -3.61 -6.05 9.10
C GLU A 529 -4.06 -7.22 9.98
N LEU A 530 -3.11 -8.11 10.26
CA LEU A 530 -3.28 -9.31 11.04
C LEU A 530 -2.55 -9.06 12.37
N ALA A 531 -3.23 -8.55 13.39
CA ALA A 531 -2.56 -8.39 14.69
C ALA A 531 -2.33 -9.76 15.32
N ALA A 532 -1.06 -10.10 15.54
CA ALA A 532 -0.69 -11.13 16.51
C ALA A 532 -0.79 -10.54 17.92
N ASN A 533 -1.43 -11.28 18.84
CA ASN A 533 -1.34 -11.01 20.27
C ASN A 533 0.14 -10.91 20.68
N GLN A 534 0.54 -9.80 21.31
CA GLN A 534 1.68 -9.80 22.22
C GLN A 534 1.20 -10.15 23.62
#